data_AF-A0A090QYG7-F1
#
_entry.id   AF-A0A090QYG7-F1
#
_cell.length_a   1.000
_cell.length_b   1.000
_cell.length_c   1.000
_cell.angle_alpha   90.00
_cell.angle_beta   90.00
_cell.angle_gamma   90.00
#
_symmetry.space_group_name_H-M   'P 1'
#
loop_
_entity.id
_entity.type
_entity.pdbx_description
1 polymer ?
#
loop_
_entity_poly.entity_id
_entity_poly.type
_entity_poly.pdbx_seq_one_letter_code
_entity_poly.pdbx_strand_id
1 'polypeptide(L)' 'MLIVGEQEEKDGTISVRKHGGDDLGNMTVEAFSQYIKDEIASTIKTFEV' A
#
# COMPACT_ATOMS: atom_id res chain seq x y z
N MET A 1 -1.03 5.48 7.15
CA MET A 1 -1.43 4.52 8.21
C MET A 1 -1.93 3.27 7.53
N LEU A 2 -1.47 2.11 7.99
CA LEU A 2 -1.93 0.81 7.54
C LEU A 2 -2.70 0.19 8.71
N ILE A 3 -3.92 -0.27 8.44
CA ILE A 3 -4.84 -0.81 9.43
C ILE A 3 -5.14 -2.25 9.01
N VAL A 4 -5.03 -3.17 9.97
CA VAL A 4 -5.35 -4.59 9.79
C VAL A 4 -6.22 -5.02 10.97
N GLY A 5 -7.47 -5.34 10.69
CA GLY A 5 -8.36 -6.00 11.63
C GLY A 5 -8.34 -7.53 11.52
N GLU A 6 -9.05 -8.20 12.43
CA GLU A 6 -9.22 -9.67 12.42
C GLU A 6 -9.95 -10.19 11.17
N GLN A 7 -10.86 -9.39 10.61
CA GLN A 7 -11.55 -9.71 9.35
C GLN A 7 -10.60 -9.53 8.16
N GLU A 8 -9.86 -8.43 8.13
CA GLU A 8 -8.83 -8.15 7.13
C GLU A 8 -7.74 -9.23 7.08
N GLU A 9 -7.31 -9.77 8.24
CA GLU A 9 -6.38 -10.90 8.28
C GLU A 9 -6.97 -12.17 7.65
N LYS A 10 -8.27 -12.45 7.86
CA LYS A 10 -8.97 -13.61 7.28
C LYS A 10 -9.22 -13.47 5.79
N ASP A 11 -9.58 -12.28 5.33
CA ASP A 11 -9.86 -11.97 3.93
C ASP A 11 -8.59 -11.59 3.13
N GLY A 12 -7.44 -11.39 3.78
CA GLY A 12 -6.20 -10.97 3.14
C GLY A 12 -6.24 -9.54 2.60
N THR A 13 -7.05 -8.68 3.22
CA THR A 13 -7.21 -7.28 2.86
C THR A 13 -6.58 -6.36 3.90
N ILE A 14 -6.29 -5.12 3.53
CA ILE A 14 -5.75 -4.10 4.43
C ILE A 14 -6.34 -2.74 4.06
N SER A 15 -6.56 -1.90 5.06
CA SER A 15 -6.97 -0.51 4.84
C SER A 15 -5.77 0.41 4.89
N VAL A 16 -5.63 1.24 3.86
CA VAL A 16 -4.49 2.15 3.71
C VAL A 16 -4.98 3.60 3.68
N ARG A 17 -4.36 4.46 4.49
CA ARG A 17 -4.66 5.90 4.55
C ARG A 17 -3.38 6.71 4.37
N LYS A 18 -3.29 7.58 3.35
CA LYS A 18 -2.10 8.43 3.13
C LYS A 18 -2.04 9.55 4.17
N HIS A 19 -0.82 10.00 4.49
CA HIS A 19 -0.59 11.13 5.39
C HIS A 19 -0.87 12.42 4.61
N GLY A 20 -2.05 13.00 4.79
CA GLY A 20 -2.52 14.13 3.98
C GLY A 20 -4.04 14.21 3.82
N GLY A 21 -4.78 13.17 4.22
CA GLY A 21 -6.25 13.15 4.19
C GLY A 21 -6.84 12.31 3.07
N ASP A 22 -6.04 11.90 2.09
CA ASP A 22 -6.45 10.95 1.06
C ASP A 22 -6.54 9.53 1.62
N ASP A 23 -7.77 9.02 1.66
CA ASP A 23 -8.08 7.64 1.98
C ASP A 23 -7.90 6.79 0.72
N LEU A 24 -6.99 5.81 0.75
CA LEU A 24 -6.80 4.88 -0.36
C LEU A 24 -7.83 3.74 -0.33
N GLY A 25 -8.63 3.64 0.74
CA GLY A 25 -9.60 2.58 0.96
C GLY A 25 -8.98 1.25 1.40
N ASN A 26 -9.78 0.19 1.29
CA ASN A 26 -9.32 -1.19 1.47
C ASN A 26 -8.83 -1.76 0.14
N MET A 27 -7.77 -2.55 0.20
CA MET A 27 -7.28 -3.35 -0.92
C MET A 27 -6.65 -4.65 -0.40
N THR A 28 -6.46 -5.63 -1.28
CA THR A 28 -5.74 -6.85 -0.89
C THR A 28 -4.28 -6.55 -0.59
N VAL A 29 -3.67 -7.36 0.28
CA VAL A 29 -2.23 -7.29 0.58
C VAL A 29 -1.39 -7.42 -0.70
N GLU A 30 -1.83 -8.25 -1.64
CA GLU A 30 -1.18 -8.46 -2.93
C GLU A 30 -1.24 -7.19 -3.81
N ALA A 31 -2.42 -6.60 -3.94
CA ALA A 31 -2.61 -5.37 -4.72
C ALA A 31 -1.79 -4.21 -4.12
N PHE A 32 -1.79 -4.08 -2.79
CA PHE A 32 -0.97 -3.08 -2.10
C PHE A 32 0.52 -3.33 -2.33
N SER A 33 0.97 -4.59 -2.20
CA SER A 33 2.38 -4.95 -2.43
C SER A 33 2.81 -4.64 -3.86
N GLN A 34 1.96 -4.91 -4.84
CA GLN A 34 2.23 -4.58 -6.24
C GLN A 34 2.26 -3.07 -6.46
N TYR A 35 1.29 -2.34 -5.91
CA TYR A 35 1.21 -0.87 -5.98
C TYR A 35 2.45 -0.21 -5.36
N ILE A 36 2.87 -0.66 -4.19
CA ILE A 36 4.07 -0.14 -3.52
C ILE A 36 5.33 -0.48 -4.31
N LYS A 37 5.45 -1.69 -4.87
CA LYS A 37 6.59 -2.05 -5.72
C LYS A 37 6.67 -1.16 -6.97
N ASP A 38 5.54 -0.88 -7.61
CA ASP A 38 5.46 -0.01 -8.77
C ASP A 38 5.78 1.44 -8.41
N GLU A 39 5.22 1.94 -7.31
CA GLU A 39 5.46 3.30 -6.81
C GLU A 39 6.92 3.47 -6.36
N ILE A 40 7.54 2.45 -5.75
CA ILE A 40 8.98 2.40 -5.44
C ILE A 40 9.80 2.39 -6.73
N ALA A 41 9.46 1.55 -7.71
CA ALA A 41 10.20 1.48 -8.98
C ALA A 41 10.14 2.82 -9.74
N SER A 42 9.00 3.50 -9.67
CA SER A 42 8.77 4.80 -10.33
C SER A 42 9.38 5.98 -9.54
N THR A 43 9.44 5.90 -8.21
CA THR A 43 9.93 6.97 -7.32
C THR A 43 11.40 6.84 -6.95
N ILE A 44 12.00 5.64 -7.01
CA ILE A 44 13.45 5.47 -6.92
C ILE A 44 14.04 6.18 -8.14
N LYS A 45 14.47 7.42 -7.93
CA LYS A 45 15.42 8.08 -8.82
C LYS A 45 16.63 7.18 -8.89
N THR A 46 16.82 6.55 -10.05
CA THR A 46 18.08 5.87 -10.38
C THR A 46 19.15 6.96 -10.33
N PHE A 47 19.88 7.04 -9.22
CA PHE A 47 21.10 7.83 -9.19
C PHE A 47 22.13 7.02 -9.97
N GLU A 48 22.31 7.39 -11.23
CA GLU A 48 23.44 6.94 -12.04
C GLU A 48 24.71 7.54 -11.41
N VAL A 49 25.63 6.68 -10.99
CA VAL A 49 26.97 7.03 -10.47
C VAL A 49 28.02 6.73 -11.53
#